data_AF-A0AB39J259-F1
#
_entry.id   AF-A0AB39J259-F1
#
_cell.length_a   1.000
_cell.length_b   1.000
_cell.length_c   1.000
_cell.angle_alpha   90.00
_cell.angle_beta   90.00
_cell.angle_gamma   90.00
#
_symmetry.space_group_name_H-M   'P 1'
#
loop_
_entity.id
_entity.type
_entity.pdbx_description
1 polymer ?
#
loop_
_entity_poly.entity_id
_entity_poly.type
_entity_poly.pdbx_seq_one_letter_code
_entity_poly.pdbx_strand_id
1 'polypeptide(L)'
;MGFWEEEHKKKNIIIGDDGLDIFEEAIEQFYEMTEEHLKRKPTIDEMLLTIMMALNNGGSHYFDDLNDKEVTDIKITTKKVKTLSKVEPGAIFELPLKEVGKLSYALIISGEGKNQYDDILIQYYDLFVDERIEKNELKQLIKKEKGLFVANTGLTGFLSGSWKVITKINQDFIKEEDLQNLKFVEYRNGNYYVSEGKEGSDAPAMDLEVADPKTAKTIFNPMGIRSEYTIKNILTLYFKGMSMEDIIKYEI
;
A
#
# COMPACT_ATOMS: atom_id res chain seq x y z
N MET A 1 9.51 10.47 3.55
CA MET A 1 10.51 9.64 2.82
C MET A 1 11.07 8.58 3.77
N GLY A 2 10.60 7.34 3.64
CA GLY A 2 11.00 6.24 4.51
C GLY A 2 11.92 5.25 3.81
N PHE A 3 12.90 4.71 4.54
CA PHE A 3 13.67 3.54 4.15
C PHE A 3 13.38 2.39 5.11
N TRP A 4 13.40 1.15 4.61
CA TRP A 4 13.24 -0.03 5.44
C TRP A 4 14.08 -1.20 4.98
N GLU A 5 14.22 -2.17 5.88
CA GLU A 5 15.01 -3.37 5.67
C GLU A 5 14.10 -4.55 5.30
N GLU A 6 14.34 -5.15 4.14
CA GLU A 6 13.67 -6.36 3.67
C GLU A 6 14.63 -7.54 3.59
N GLU A 7 14.20 -8.70 4.09
CA GLU A 7 14.97 -9.93 3.92
C GLU A 7 14.77 -10.47 2.50
N HIS A 8 15.83 -10.39 1.68
CA HIS A 8 15.87 -10.95 0.34
C HIS A 8 17.06 -11.90 0.18
N LYS A 9 16.78 -13.17 -0.16
CA LYS A 9 17.82 -14.22 -0.35
C LYS A 9 18.78 -14.32 0.85
N LYS A 10 18.25 -14.27 2.08
CA LYS A 10 19.01 -14.31 3.35
C LYS A 10 19.97 -13.13 3.54
N LYS A 11 19.79 -12.06 2.78
CA LYS A 11 20.45 -10.78 2.99
C LYS A 11 19.38 -9.77 3.32
N ASN A 12 19.76 -8.82 4.15
CA ASN A 12 18.92 -7.68 4.39
C ASN A 12 19.25 -6.59 3.36
N ILE A 13 18.23 -6.13 2.64
CA ILE A 13 18.34 -5.10 1.61
C ILE A 13 17.56 -3.88 2.10
N ILE A 14 18.13 -2.69 1.94
CA ILE A 14 17.43 -1.45 2.23
C ILE A 14 16.65 -1.03 0.98
N ILE A 15 15.35 -0.79 1.13
CA ILE A 15 14.45 -0.27 0.10
C ILE A 15 13.94 1.10 0.59
N GLY A 16 13.76 2.05 -0.35
CA GLY A 16 13.19 3.37 -0.07
C GLY A 16 11.89 3.58 -0.85
N ASP A 17 10.98 4.36 -0.27
CA ASP A 17 9.65 4.65 -0.85
C ASP A 17 9.79 5.35 -2.21
N ASP A 18 10.54 6.46 -2.27
CA ASP A 18 10.84 7.19 -3.50
C ASP A 18 11.47 6.30 -4.58
N GLY A 19 12.27 5.30 -4.16
CA GLY A 19 12.87 4.34 -5.08
C GLY A 19 11.80 3.45 -5.73
N LEU A 20 10.80 3.00 -4.96
CA LEU A 20 9.67 2.26 -5.53
C LEU A 20 8.86 3.12 -6.48
N ASP A 21 8.52 4.35 -6.09
CA ASP A 21 7.74 5.27 -6.93
C ASP A 21 8.41 5.51 -8.29
N ILE A 22 9.73 5.75 -8.30
CA ILE A 22 10.51 5.89 -9.53
C ILE A 22 10.40 4.64 -10.42
N PHE A 23 10.43 3.44 -9.82
CA PHE A 23 10.33 2.21 -10.58
C PHE A 23 8.90 1.93 -11.06
N GLU A 24 7.87 2.28 -10.29
CA GLU A 24 6.48 2.20 -10.72
C GLU A 24 6.22 3.13 -11.91
N GLU A 25 6.67 4.38 -11.83
CA GLU A 25 6.59 5.36 -12.92
C GLU A 25 7.37 4.87 -14.15
N ALA A 26 8.57 4.31 -13.98
CA ALA A 26 9.36 3.78 -15.10
C ALA A 26 8.66 2.60 -15.79
N ILE A 27 7.96 1.73 -15.04
CA ILE A 27 7.19 0.62 -15.59
C ILE A 27 5.97 1.15 -16.36
N GLU A 28 5.27 2.14 -15.81
CA GLU A 28 4.12 2.78 -16.46
C GLU A 28 4.54 3.46 -17.78
N GLN A 29 5.57 4.31 -17.75
CA GLN A 29 6.08 4.97 -18.95
C GLN A 29 6.55 3.97 -20.01
N PHE A 30 7.19 2.87 -19.62
CA PHE A 30 7.58 1.81 -20.55
C PHE A 30 6.36 1.14 -21.20
N TYR A 31 5.32 0.89 -20.41
CA TYR A 31 4.05 0.37 -20.89
C TYR A 31 3.39 1.31 -21.89
N GLU A 32 3.21 2.58 -21.52
CA GLU A 32 2.55 3.60 -22.34
C GLU A 32 3.28 3.82 -23.67
N MET A 33 4.60 4.00 -23.63
CA MET A 33 5.44 4.17 -24.83
C MET A 33 5.28 2.97 -25.77
N THR A 34 5.27 1.75 -25.23
CA THR A 34 5.16 0.54 -26.04
C THR A 34 3.76 0.43 -26.65
N GLU A 35 2.70 0.70 -25.89
CA GLU A 35 1.32 0.67 -26.38
C GLU A 35 1.09 1.75 -27.44
N GLU A 36 1.62 2.96 -27.25
CA GLU A 36 1.50 4.06 -28.20
C GLU A 36 2.18 3.73 -29.53
N HIS A 37 3.43 3.26 -29.51
CA HIS A 37 4.23 3.06 -30.71
C HIS A 37 4.01 1.72 -31.40
N LEU A 38 3.77 0.63 -30.64
CA LEU A 38 3.60 -0.71 -31.19
C LEU A 38 2.13 -1.14 -31.30
N LYS A 39 1.19 -0.34 -30.77
CA LYS A 39 -0.26 -0.64 -30.74
C LYS A 39 -0.57 -2.00 -30.09
N ARG A 40 0.25 -2.39 -29.11
CA ARG A 40 0.07 -3.57 -28.27
C ARG A 40 0.75 -3.39 -26.92
N LYS A 41 0.33 -4.18 -25.94
CA LYS A 41 0.99 -4.24 -24.62
C LYS A 41 2.40 -4.81 -24.72
N PRO A 42 3.36 -4.33 -23.90
CA PRO A 42 4.68 -4.94 -23.80
C PRO A 42 4.59 -6.33 -23.15
N THR A 43 5.61 -7.13 -23.39
CA THR A 43 5.89 -8.37 -22.66
C THR A 43 6.89 -8.13 -21.53
N ILE A 44 6.89 -9.00 -20.53
CA ILE A 44 7.89 -8.96 -19.44
C ILE A 44 9.31 -9.14 -20.00
N ASP A 45 9.49 -10.02 -20.99
CA ASP A 45 10.81 -10.28 -21.58
C ASP A 45 11.38 -9.03 -22.28
N GLU A 46 10.54 -8.22 -22.94
CA GLU A 46 10.95 -6.95 -23.54
C GLU A 46 11.41 -5.94 -22.48
N MET A 47 10.68 -5.84 -21.37
CA MET A 47 11.05 -4.99 -20.25
C MET A 47 12.38 -5.44 -19.63
N LEU A 48 12.52 -6.74 -19.36
CA LEU A 48 13.74 -7.31 -18.76
C LEU A 48 14.96 -7.12 -19.67
N LEU A 49 14.81 -7.32 -20.98
CA LEU A 49 15.86 -7.07 -21.95
C LEU A 49 16.24 -5.58 -21.98
N THR A 50 15.26 -4.68 -21.90
CA THR A 50 15.50 -3.23 -21.85
C THR A 50 16.29 -2.84 -20.60
N ILE A 51 15.91 -3.34 -19.43
CA ILE A 51 16.64 -3.10 -18.17
C ILE A 51 18.06 -3.66 -18.25
N MET A 52 18.24 -4.86 -18.81
CA MET A 52 19.55 -5.48 -18.98
C MET A 52 20.46 -4.64 -19.90
N MET A 53 19.92 -4.12 -21.01
CA MET A 53 20.66 -3.22 -21.91
C MET A 53 21.04 -1.91 -21.22
N ALA A 54 20.15 -1.33 -20.41
CA ALA A 54 20.44 -0.12 -19.63
C ALA A 54 21.57 -0.36 -18.61
N LEU A 55 21.53 -1.48 -17.87
CA LEU A 55 22.58 -1.86 -16.93
C LEU A 55 23.93 -2.10 -17.60
N ASN A 56 23.96 -2.73 -18.77
CA ASN A 56 25.22 -2.96 -19.51
C ASN A 56 25.78 -1.68 -20.15
N ASN A 57 24.93 -0.70 -20.50
CA ASN A 57 25.38 0.54 -21.12
C ASN A 57 25.94 1.56 -20.11
N GLY A 58 25.43 1.59 -18.87
CA GLY A 58 25.83 2.61 -17.89
C GLY A 58 25.75 2.20 -16.42
N GLY A 59 25.37 0.96 -16.13
CA GLY A 59 25.17 0.49 -14.75
C GLY A 59 26.44 0.53 -13.90
N SER A 60 27.62 0.32 -14.48
CA SER A 60 28.90 0.39 -13.75
C SER A 60 29.21 1.78 -13.17
N HIS A 61 28.57 2.83 -13.67
CA HIS A 61 28.69 4.17 -13.10
C HIS A 61 27.97 4.31 -11.74
N TYR A 62 27.00 3.43 -11.47
CA TYR A 62 26.13 3.47 -10.30
C TYR A 62 26.33 2.28 -9.36
N PHE A 63 26.78 1.13 -9.90
CA PHE A 63 26.92 -0.13 -9.18
C PHE A 63 28.33 -0.69 -9.34
N ASP A 64 29.13 -0.60 -8.27
CA ASP A 64 30.49 -1.15 -8.25
C ASP A 64 30.54 -2.65 -8.55
N ASP A 65 29.46 -3.37 -8.24
CA ASP A 65 29.31 -4.79 -8.53
C ASP A 65 29.37 -5.11 -10.02
N LEU A 66 29.12 -4.13 -10.90
CA LEU A 66 29.15 -4.25 -12.37
C LEU A 66 30.48 -3.84 -12.99
N ASN A 67 31.47 -3.37 -12.21
CA ASN A 67 32.80 -3.08 -12.74
C ASN A 67 33.42 -4.33 -13.37
N ASP A 68 33.82 -4.22 -14.65
CA ASP A 68 34.35 -5.30 -15.49
C ASP A 68 33.44 -6.55 -15.58
N LYS A 69 32.12 -6.38 -15.39
CA LYS A 69 31.14 -7.47 -15.51
C LYS A 69 30.00 -7.11 -16.46
N GLU A 70 29.52 -8.12 -17.17
CA GLU A 70 28.33 -8.04 -18.02
C GLU A 70 27.13 -8.64 -17.29
N VAL A 71 26.00 -7.94 -17.31
CA VAL A 71 24.71 -8.51 -16.92
C VAL A 71 24.22 -9.37 -18.07
N THR A 72 24.27 -10.70 -17.89
CA THR A 72 23.91 -11.66 -18.94
C THR A 72 22.44 -12.08 -18.90
N ASP A 73 21.76 -11.88 -17.77
CA ASP A 73 20.38 -12.34 -17.57
C ASP A 73 19.72 -11.63 -16.37
N ILE A 74 18.40 -11.39 -16.46
CA ILE A 74 17.55 -10.93 -15.34
C ILE A 74 16.36 -11.87 -15.26
N LYS A 75 16.27 -12.62 -14.16
CA LYS A 75 15.23 -13.66 -13.99
C LYS A 75 14.07 -13.18 -13.12
N ILE A 76 12.86 -13.23 -13.67
CA ILE A 76 11.61 -13.15 -12.90
C ILE A 76 11.05 -14.55 -12.68
N THR A 77 10.66 -14.84 -11.43
CA THR A 77 9.94 -16.07 -11.08
C THR A 77 8.58 -15.70 -10.52
N THR A 78 7.51 -16.25 -11.10
CA THR A 78 6.14 -16.00 -10.67
C THR A 78 5.58 -17.23 -9.94
N LYS A 79 4.65 -16.98 -9.00
CA LYS A 79 3.84 -18.01 -8.35
C LYS A 79 2.38 -17.61 -8.44
N LYS A 80 1.48 -18.58 -8.63
CA LYS A 80 0.04 -18.30 -8.60
C LYS A 80 -0.34 -17.81 -7.20
N VAL A 81 -0.90 -16.62 -7.12
CA VAL A 81 -1.38 -16.06 -5.85
C VAL A 81 -2.77 -16.64 -5.55
N LYS A 82 -2.88 -17.37 -4.44
CA LYS A 82 -4.14 -18.02 -4.01
C LYS A 82 -5.01 -17.14 -3.11
N THR A 83 -4.47 -16.02 -2.63
CA THR A 83 -5.06 -15.16 -1.59
C THR A 83 -5.90 -14.01 -2.13
N LEU A 84 -5.60 -13.51 -3.34
CA LEU A 84 -6.32 -12.37 -3.93
C LEU A 84 -7.81 -12.61 -4.10
N SER A 85 -8.24 -13.86 -4.34
CA SER A 85 -9.67 -14.18 -4.45
C SER A 85 -10.44 -14.07 -3.13
N LYS A 86 -9.77 -13.79 -2.02
CA LYS A 86 -10.37 -13.58 -0.70
C LYS A 86 -10.32 -12.10 -0.29
N VAL A 87 -9.70 -11.26 -1.11
CA VAL A 87 -9.63 -9.81 -0.93
C VAL A 87 -10.91 -9.26 -1.55
N GLU A 88 -11.96 -9.20 -0.73
CA GLU A 88 -13.31 -8.74 -1.10
C GLU A 88 -13.90 -7.93 0.06
N PRO A 89 -14.85 -7.01 -0.18
CA PRO A 89 -15.49 -6.25 0.89
C PRO A 89 -16.09 -7.17 1.96
N GLY A 90 -15.94 -6.81 3.24
CA GLY A 90 -16.35 -7.61 4.38
C GLY A 90 -15.29 -8.63 4.86
N ALA A 91 -14.22 -8.85 4.10
CA ALA A 91 -13.13 -9.73 4.51
C ALA A 91 -12.30 -9.09 5.63
N ILE A 92 -11.97 -9.91 6.64
CA ILE A 92 -11.13 -9.52 7.76
C ILE A 92 -9.82 -10.29 7.68
N PHE A 93 -8.71 -9.57 7.79
CA PHE A 93 -7.37 -10.14 7.75
C PHE A 93 -6.55 -9.78 8.98
N GLU A 94 -5.58 -10.65 9.27
CA GLU A 94 -4.58 -10.43 10.30
C GLU A 94 -3.33 -9.79 9.68
N LEU A 95 -2.77 -8.81 10.39
CA LEU A 95 -1.55 -8.10 10.01
C LEU A 95 -0.53 -8.12 11.17
N PRO A 96 0.55 -8.91 11.07
CA PRO A 96 1.58 -8.94 12.10
C PRO A 96 2.43 -7.66 12.11
N LEU A 97 2.54 -7.01 13.28
CA LEU A 97 3.40 -5.84 13.54
C LEU A 97 4.63 -6.31 14.32
N LYS A 98 5.57 -6.92 13.59
CA LYS A 98 6.74 -7.60 14.18
C LYS A 98 7.58 -6.67 15.07
N GLU A 99 7.72 -5.40 14.69
CA GLU A 99 8.55 -4.43 15.39
C GLU A 99 8.09 -4.17 16.84
N VAL A 100 6.78 -4.20 17.08
CA VAL A 100 6.18 -4.00 18.41
C VAL A 100 5.66 -5.29 19.03
N GLY A 101 5.90 -6.44 18.37
CA GLY A 101 5.47 -7.75 18.85
C GLY A 101 3.96 -7.90 18.97
N LYS A 102 3.18 -7.17 18.15
CA LYS A 102 1.70 -7.19 18.19
C LYS A 102 1.11 -7.80 16.93
N LEU A 103 -0.13 -8.27 17.05
CA LEU A 103 -1.01 -8.60 15.94
C LEU A 103 -2.13 -7.55 15.87
N SER A 104 -2.42 -7.09 14.66
CA SER A 104 -3.57 -6.22 14.41
C SER A 104 -4.51 -6.83 13.37
N TYR A 105 -5.67 -6.20 13.20
CA TYR A 105 -6.73 -6.65 12.30
C TYR A 105 -7.29 -5.47 11.51
N ALA A 106 -7.73 -5.77 10.29
CA ALA A 106 -8.34 -4.80 9.41
C ALA A 106 -9.46 -5.43 8.58
N LEU A 107 -10.36 -4.56 8.10
CA LEU A 107 -11.55 -4.91 7.35
C LEU A 107 -11.46 -4.27 5.96
N ILE A 108 -11.62 -5.07 4.92
CA ILE A 108 -11.77 -4.55 3.56
C ILE A 108 -13.18 -3.97 3.44
N ILE A 109 -13.28 -2.68 3.09
CA ILE A 109 -14.54 -1.97 2.98
C ILE A 109 -14.90 -1.62 1.52
N SER A 110 -13.92 -1.57 0.61
CA SER A 110 -14.19 -1.39 -0.82
C SER A 110 -13.13 -2.08 -1.68
N GLY A 111 -13.50 -2.32 -2.95
CA GLY A 111 -12.64 -2.91 -3.98
C GLY A 111 -12.42 -4.42 -3.87
N GLU A 112 -12.03 -5.03 -5.00
CA GLU A 112 -11.69 -6.46 -5.08
C GLU A 112 -10.25 -6.68 -5.55
N GLY A 113 -9.49 -7.54 -4.86
CA GLY A 113 -8.07 -7.78 -5.20
C GLY A 113 -7.84 -8.53 -6.53
N LYS A 114 -8.88 -8.84 -7.29
CA LYS A 114 -8.79 -9.40 -8.65
C LYS A 114 -8.86 -8.33 -9.74
N ASN A 115 -9.40 -7.14 -9.42
CA ASN A 115 -9.51 -6.06 -10.37
C ASN A 115 -8.37 -5.07 -10.12
N GLN A 116 -7.48 -4.93 -11.10
CA GLN A 116 -6.33 -4.02 -11.01
C GLN A 116 -6.72 -2.54 -11.03
N TYR A 117 -7.97 -2.24 -11.37
CA TYR A 117 -8.51 -0.87 -11.40
C TYR A 117 -9.31 -0.51 -10.14
N ASP A 118 -9.50 -1.46 -9.22
CA ASP A 118 -10.25 -1.19 -8.00
C ASP A 118 -9.31 -0.68 -6.92
N ASP A 119 -9.60 0.52 -6.42
CA ASP A 119 -9.05 0.98 -5.15
C ASP A 119 -9.49 0.05 -4.02
N ILE A 120 -8.51 -0.49 -3.30
CA ILE A 120 -8.77 -1.38 -2.18
C ILE A 120 -8.77 -0.54 -0.90
N LEU A 121 -9.96 -0.07 -0.53
CA LEU A 121 -10.13 0.65 0.73
C LEU A 121 -10.22 -0.32 1.90
N ILE A 122 -9.33 -0.12 2.87
CA ILE A 122 -9.23 -0.94 4.07
C ILE A 122 -9.40 -0.07 5.30
N GLN A 123 -10.32 -0.46 6.17
CA GLN A 123 -10.49 0.09 7.51
C GLN A 123 -9.56 -0.63 8.48
N TYR A 124 -8.64 0.12 9.07
CA TYR A 124 -7.76 -0.32 10.15
C TYR A 124 -8.37 0.05 11.50
N TYR A 125 -8.04 -0.72 12.54
CA TYR A 125 -8.61 -0.56 13.89
C TYR A 125 -7.50 -0.29 14.90
N ASP A 126 -7.86 0.42 15.97
CA ASP A 126 -7.05 0.52 17.20
C ASP A 126 -7.17 -0.79 17.99
N LEU A 127 -6.68 -1.87 17.39
CA LEU A 127 -6.76 -3.22 17.91
C LEU A 127 -5.39 -3.88 17.79
N PHE A 128 -4.69 -3.91 18.93
CA PHE A 128 -3.32 -4.42 19.06
C PHE A 128 -3.28 -5.49 20.15
N VAL A 129 -3.08 -6.74 19.75
CA VAL A 129 -3.15 -7.88 20.66
C VAL A 129 -1.86 -8.71 20.65
N ASP A 130 -1.56 -9.33 21.78
CA ASP A 130 -0.44 -10.28 21.91
C ASP A 130 -0.78 -11.65 21.32
N GLU A 131 -2.06 -12.04 21.41
CA GLU A 131 -2.57 -13.33 20.97
C GLU A 131 -3.74 -13.18 20.01
N ARG A 132 -3.94 -14.18 19.15
CA ARG A 132 -5.02 -14.17 18.16
C ARG A 132 -6.39 -14.20 18.83
N ILE A 133 -7.26 -13.27 18.43
CA ILE A 133 -8.67 -13.23 18.81
C ILE A 133 -9.45 -14.33 18.07
N GLU A 134 -10.42 -14.95 18.75
CA GLU A 134 -11.33 -15.93 18.14
C GLU A 134 -12.19 -15.26 17.05
N LYS A 135 -12.55 -16.01 16.00
CA LYS A 135 -13.19 -15.44 14.80
C LYS A 135 -14.54 -14.81 15.09
N ASN A 136 -15.39 -15.40 15.92
CA ASN A 136 -16.71 -14.84 16.23
C ASN A 136 -16.60 -13.62 17.13
N GLU A 137 -15.69 -13.66 18.11
CA GLU A 137 -15.36 -12.50 18.94
C GLU A 137 -14.86 -11.33 18.09
N LEU A 138 -13.89 -11.58 17.21
CA LEU A 138 -13.35 -10.57 16.28
C LEU A 138 -14.44 -9.94 15.41
N LYS A 139 -15.36 -10.75 14.87
CA LYS A 139 -16.49 -10.24 14.08
C LYS A 139 -17.39 -9.32 14.91
N GLN A 140 -17.59 -9.62 16.19
CA GLN A 140 -18.42 -8.78 17.06
C GLN A 140 -17.70 -7.49 17.43
N LEU A 141 -16.39 -7.54 17.69
CA LEU A 141 -15.56 -6.37 17.96
C LEU A 141 -15.56 -5.41 16.76
N ILE A 142 -15.23 -5.91 15.57
CA ILE A 142 -15.20 -5.11 14.34
C ILE A 142 -16.53 -4.42 14.02
N LYS A 143 -17.67 -5.04 14.37
CA LYS A 143 -19.00 -4.43 14.18
C LYS A 143 -19.32 -3.30 15.17
N LYS A 144 -18.62 -3.24 16.30
CA LYS A 144 -18.88 -2.28 17.39
C LYS A 144 -17.86 -1.16 17.42
N GLU A 145 -16.61 -1.47 17.11
CA GLU A 145 -15.51 -0.51 17.12
C GLU A 145 -15.66 0.50 15.99
N LYS A 146 -15.34 1.75 16.29
CA LYS A 146 -15.06 2.72 15.24
C LYS A 146 -13.65 2.43 14.72
N GLY A 147 -13.50 2.34 13.41
CA GLY A 147 -12.18 2.17 12.83
C GLY A 147 -11.28 3.38 13.12
N LEU A 148 -9.97 3.12 13.16
CA LEU A 148 -8.94 4.12 13.43
C LEU A 148 -8.73 5.03 12.22
N PHE A 149 -8.50 4.43 11.05
CA PHE A 149 -8.38 5.12 9.77
C PHE A 149 -8.71 4.18 8.61
N VAL A 150 -9.05 4.77 7.47
CA VAL A 150 -9.20 4.11 6.17
C VAL A 150 -8.04 4.53 5.29
N ALA A 151 -7.47 3.60 4.53
CA ALA A 151 -6.49 3.92 3.50
C ALA A 151 -6.75 3.11 2.22
N ASN A 152 -6.48 3.72 1.07
CA ASN A 152 -6.28 2.97 -0.16
C ASN A 152 -4.99 2.18 -0.02
N THR A 153 -5.07 0.86 -0.13
CA THR A 153 -3.97 -0.04 0.23
C THR A 153 -3.61 -0.95 -0.93
N GLY A 154 -2.34 -0.94 -1.32
CA GLY A 154 -1.81 -1.85 -2.33
C GLY A 154 -1.87 -3.33 -1.89
N LEU A 155 -1.80 -4.23 -2.87
CA LEU A 155 -1.98 -5.67 -2.62
C LEU A 155 -0.72 -6.38 -2.10
N THR A 156 0.38 -5.67 -1.88
CA THR A 156 1.71 -6.24 -1.59
C THR A 156 1.70 -7.18 -0.38
N GLY A 157 0.98 -6.83 0.70
CA GLY A 157 0.84 -7.70 1.88
C GLY A 157 0.11 -9.02 1.61
N PHE A 158 -0.87 -9.02 0.72
CA PHE A 158 -1.59 -10.24 0.33
C PHE A 158 -0.79 -11.09 -0.66
N LEU A 159 -0.01 -10.44 -1.54
CA LEU A 159 0.87 -11.07 -2.53
C LEU A 159 2.07 -11.75 -1.87
N SER A 160 2.69 -11.09 -0.90
CA SER A 160 3.80 -11.61 -0.09
C SER A 160 3.32 -12.76 0.80
N GLY A 161 2.05 -12.70 1.24
CA GLY A 161 1.43 -13.65 2.15
C GLY A 161 1.63 -13.29 3.63
N SER A 162 2.15 -12.10 3.91
CA SER A 162 2.27 -11.55 5.26
C SER A 162 0.92 -11.19 5.86
N TRP A 163 -0.05 -10.81 5.02
CA TRP A 163 -1.43 -10.55 5.40
C TRP A 163 -2.31 -11.73 5.03
N LYS A 164 -3.08 -12.21 6.01
CA LYS A 164 -3.88 -13.42 5.85
C LYS A 164 -5.34 -13.15 6.16
N VAL A 165 -6.19 -13.32 5.16
CA VAL A 165 -7.65 -13.29 5.35
C VAL A 165 -8.06 -14.48 6.22
N ILE A 166 -8.66 -14.19 7.38
CA ILE A 166 -9.00 -15.20 8.41
C ILE A 166 -10.50 -15.47 8.50
N THR A 167 -11.33 -14.48 8.19
CA THR A 167 -12.79 -14.57 8.30
C THR A 167 -13.45 -13.44 7.49
N LYS A 168 -14.79 -13.40 7.48
CA LYS A 168 -15.54 -12.30 6.88
C LYS A 168 -16.84 -11.99 7.63
N ILE A 169 -17.28 -10.75 7.53
CA ILE A 169 -18.60 -10.27 7.95
C ILE A 169 -19.49 -10.02 6.72
N ASN A 170 -20.78 -9.83 6.95
CA ASN A 170 -21.72 -9.46 5.89
C ASN A 170 -21.42 -8.03 5.40
N GLN A 171 -21.44 -7.84 4.08
CA GLN A 171 -21.19 -6.57 3.41
C GLN A 171 -22.27 -5.53 3.71
N ASP A 172 -23.48 -5.93 4.11
CA ASP A 172 -24.56 -5.00 4.48
C ASP A 172 -24.17 -4.03 5.62
N PHE A 173 -23.08 -4.30 6.34
CA PHE A 173 -22.50 -3.38 7.33
C PHE A 173 -21.75 -2.20 6.73
N ILE A 174 -21.37 -2.29 5.46
CA ILE A 174 -20.64 -1.25 4.73
C ILE A 174 -21.67 -0.53 3.86
N LYS A 175 -21.98 0.71 4.22
CA LYS A 175 -22.93 1.51 3.44
C LYS A 175 -22.18 2.35 2.43
N GLU A 176 -22.70 2.41 1.21
CA GLU A 176 -22.14 3.26 0.17
C GLU A 176 -22.08 4.74 0.61
N GLU A 177 -23.09 5.20 1.35
CA GLU A 177 -23.11 6.56 1.93
C GLU A 177 -21.91 6.81 2.85
N ASP A 178 -21.50 5.83 3.67
CA ASP A 178 -20.33 5.96 4.54
C ASP A 178 -19.04 6.08 3.71
N LEU A 179 -18.95 5.35 2.59
CA LEU A 179 -17.82 5.42 1.66
C LEU A 179 -17.75 6.76 0.91
N GLN A 180 -18.90 7.31 0.51
CA GLN A 180 -18.97 8.62 -0.16
C GLN A 180 -18.67 9.78 0.80
N ASN A 181 -18.86 9.58 2.11
CA ASN A 181 -18.55 10.57 3.14
C ASN A 181 -17.12 10.46 3.70
N LEU A 182 -16.31 9.52 3.20
CA LEU A 182 -14.90 9.45 3.57
C LEU A 182 -14.19 10.74 3.16
N LYS A 183 -13.23 11.16 3.99
CA LYS A 183 -12.30 12.24 3.65
C LYS A 183 -10.90 11.73 3.79
N PHE A 184 -10.01 12.13 2.90
CA PHE A 184 -8.60 11.78 2.95
C PHE A 184 -7.75 13.05 3.05
N VAL A 185 -6.55 12.92 3.60
CA VAL A 185 -5.66 14.06 3.82
C VAL A 185 -4.23 13.72 3.42
N GLU A 186 -3.54 14.71 2.84
CA GLU A 186 -2.08 14.73 2.71
C GLU A 186 -1.53 16.05 3.26
N TYR A 187 -0.28 16.03 3.71
CA TYR A 187 0.47 17.23 4.03
C TYR A 187 1.65 17.39 3.08
N ARG A 188 1.68 18.50 2.35
CA ARG A 188 2.72 18.76 1.36
C ARG A 188 3.05 20.24 1.31
N ASN A 189 4.35 20.56 1.23
CA ASN A 189 4.84 21.94 1.05
C ASN A 189 4.24 22.95 2.06
N GLY A 190 4.03 22.53 3.30
CA GLY A 190 3.51 23.41 4.35
C GLY A 190 1.99 23.43 4.49
N ASN A 191 1.24 22.84 3.55
CA ASN A 191 -0.22 22.90 3.47
C ASN A 191 -0.86 21.52 3.64
N TYR A 192 -2.08 21.51 4.18
CA TYR A 192 -2.93 20.33 4.17
C TYR A 192 -3.83 20.36 2.93
N TYR A 193 -3.93 19.21 2.28
CA TYR A 193 -4.83 19.00 1.16
C TYR A 193 -5.80 17.88 1.52
N VAL A 194 -7.05 18.03 1.11
CA VAL A 194 -8.13 17.11 1.42
C VAL A 194 -8.88 16.74 0.14
N SER A 195 -9.33 15.49 0.11
CA SER A 195 -10.25 14.96 -0.89
C SER A 195 -11.42 14.26 -0.18
N GLU A 196 -12.54 14.09 -0.89
CA GLU A 196 -13.76 13.50 -0.37
C GLU A 196 -14.24 12.32 -1.22
N GLY A 197 -14.97 11.41 -0.59
CA GLY A 197 -15.46 10.17 -1.18
C GLY A 197 -14.37 9.13 -1.37
N LYS A 198 -14.79 7.89 -1.62
CA LYS A 198 -13.87 6.78 -1.88
C LYS A 198 -12.93 7.04 -3.07
N GLU A 199 -13.43 7.70 -4.11
CA GLU A 199 -12.65 8.11 -5.30
C GLU A 199 -11.60 9.18 -4.95
N GLY A 200 -11.81 9.91 -3.84
CA GLY A 200 -10.84 10.88 -3.31
C GLY A 200 -9.56 10.22 -2.77
N SER A 201 -9.58 8.91 -2.54
CA SER A 201 -8.47 8.21 -1.87
C SER A 201 -7.15 8.28 -2.64
N ASP A 202 -7.20 8.39 -3.96
CA ASP A 202 -6.03 8.55 -4.85
C ASP A 202 -6.26 9.69 -5.86
N ALA A 203 -6.96 10.75 -5.43
CA ALA A 203 -7.26 11.87 -6.29
C ALA A 203 -5.97 12.59 -6.75
N PRO A 204 -5.90 13.01 -8.04
CA PRO A 204 -4.73 13.71 -8.54
C PRO A 204 -4.59 15.07 -7.84
N ALA A 205 -3.36 15.56 -7.74
CA ALA A 205 -3.02 16.80 -7.02
C ALA A 205 -3.86 18.04 -7.41
N MET A 206 -4.37 18.07 -8.65
CA MET A 206 -5.20 19.16 -9.18
C MET A 206 -6.62 19.18 -8.61
N ASP A 207 -7.13 18.05 -8.14
CA ASP A 207 -8.49 17.88 -7.62
C ASP A 207 -8.54 18.06 -6.09
N LEU A 208 -7.40 18.36 -5.46
CA LEU A 208 -7.31 18.47 -4.01
C LEU A 208 -7.64 19.88 -3.53
N GLU A 209 -8.42 19.94 -2.44
CA GLU A 209 -8.76 21.20 -1.80
C GLU A 209 -7.77 21.51 -0.67
N VAL A 210 -7.28 22.75 -0.64
CA VAL A 210 -6.47 23.22 0.49
C VAL A 210 -7.39 23.36 1.70
N ALA A 211 -7.12 22.58 2.75
CA ALA A 211 -7.89 22.62 3.98
C ALA A 211 -7.18 23.46 5.05
N ASP A 212 -7.97 24.12 5.90
CA ASP A 212 -7.40 24.76 7.08
C ASP A 212 -6.87 23.68 8.06
N PRO A 213 -5.79 23.97 8.82
CA PRO A 213 -5.19 22.98 9.71
C PRO A 213 -6.15 22.42 10.75
N LYS A 214 -7.15 23.19 11.22
CA LYS A 214 -8.06 22.72 12.27
C LYS A 214 -8.98 21.62 11.72
N THR A 215 -9.47 21.78 10.49
CA THR A 215 -10.27 20.76 9.81
C THR A 215 -9.44 19.55 9.44
N ALA A 216 -8.27 19.75 8.81
CA ALA A 216 -7.41 18.67 8.33
C ALA A 216 -6.96 17.71 9.44
N LYS A 217 -6.65 18.24 10.63
CA LYS A 217 -6.21 17.45 11.80
C LYS A 217 -7.28 16.51 12.36
N THR A 218 -8.53 16.64 11.92
CA THR A 218 -9.62 15.72 12.31
C THR A 218 -9.77 14.53 11.35
N ILE A 219 -9.03 14.53 10.24
CA ILE A 219 -9.06 13.49 9.22
C ILE A 219 -7.84 12.60 9.42
N PHE A 220 -8.05 11.30 9.59
CA PHE A 220 -6.98 10.34 9.85
C PHE A 220 -6.69 9.40 8.68
N ASN A 221 -7.43 9.55 7.58
CA ASN A 221 -7.28 8.71 6.40
C ASN A 221 -6.20 9.31 5.50
N PRO A 222 -5.04 8.66 5.33
CA PRO A 222 -4.01 9.17 4.43
C PRO A 222 -4.48 9.04 2.97
N MET A 223 -4.22 10.05 2.16
CA MET A 223 -4.37 9.98 0.70
C MET A 223 -3.35 9.03 0.07
N GLY A 224 -3.53 8.66 -1.19
CA GLY A 224 -2.61 7.84 -1.99
C GLY A 224 -2.70 6.34 -1.71
N ILE A 225 -2.26 5.54 -2.67
CA ILE A 225 -2.12 4.08 -2.50
C ILE A 225 -0.98 3.77 -1.54
N ARG A 226 -1.29 3.11 -0.42
CA ARG A 226 -0.32 2.80 0.64
C ARG A 226 0.17 1.36 0.56
N SER A 227 1.50 1.22 0.59
CA SER A 227 2.16 -0.09 0.61
C SER A 227 1.94 -0.82 1.94
N GLU A 228 2.20 -2.13 1.96
CA GLU A 228 2.26 -2.92 3.19
C GLU A 228 3.16 -2.26 4.25
N TYR A 229 4.31 -1.74 3.84
CA TYR A 229 5.27 -1.12 4.73
C TYR A 229 4.69 0.14 5.38
N THR A 230 4.15 1.06 4.57
CA THR A 230 3.58 2.32 5.05
C THR A 230 2.46 2.07 6.06
N ILE A 231 1.54 1.13 5.76
CA ILE A 231 0.47 0.74 6.68
C ILE A 231 1.01 0.21 8.02
N LYS A 232 2.00 -0.68 7.97
CA LYS A 232 2.62 -1.22 9.19
C LYS A 232 3.35 -0.15 10.00
N ASN A 233 4.00 0.80 9.33
CA ASN A 233 4.69 1.91 9.98
C ASN A 233 3.68 2.81 10.71
N ILE A 234 2.60 3.24 10.03
CA ILE A 234 1.51 4.05 10.63
C ILE A 234 1.00 3.39 11.91
N LEU A 235 0.61 2.12 11.84
CA LEU A 235 0.07 1.39 12.99
C LEU A 235 1.09 1.22 14.12
N THR A 236 2.36 1.01 13.78
CA THR A 236 3.45 0.87 14.75
C THR A 236 3.74 2.18 15.47
N LEU A 237 3.81 3.29 14.74
CA LEU A 237 4.02 4.63 15.30
C LEU A 237 2.84 5.05 16.17
N TYR A 238 1.61 4.78 15.71
CA TYR A 238 0.41 5.03 16.49
C TYR A 238 0.42 4.23 17.80
N PHE A 239 0.74 2.93 17.75
CA PHE A 239 0.89 2.10 18.94
C PHE A 239 1.96 2.63 19.92
N LYS A 240 3.05 3.22 19.40
CA LYS A 240 4.09 3.87 20.21
C LYS A 240 3.67 5.24 20.76
N GLY A 241 2.46 5.71 20.48
CA GLY A 241 1.87 6.92 21.02
C GLY A 241 1.99 8.16 20.14
N MET A 242 2.44 8.01 18.88
CA MET A 242 2.44 9.12 17.93
C MET A 242 1.00 9.41 17.47
N SER A 243 0.64 10.69 17.35
CA SER A 243 -0.69 11.08 16.86
C SER A 243 -0.82 10.79 15.37
N MET A 244 -2.04 10.50 14.89
CA MET A 244 -2.29 10.34 13.45
C MET A 244 -1.94 11.62 12.67
N GLU A 245 -2.12 12.80 13.27
CA GLU A 245 -1.69 14.08 12.70
C GLU A 245 -0.18 14.08 12.42
N ASP A 246 0.63 13.73 13.43
CA ASP A 246 2.08 13.75 13.30
C ASP A 246 2.57 12.71 12.29
N ILE A 247 1.94 11.53 12.28
CA ILE A 247 2.25 10.47 11.31
C ILE A 247 1.98 10.97 9.88
N ILE A 248 0.79 11.52 9.61
CA ILE A 248 0.43 12.05 8.28
C ILE A 248 1.37 13.18 7.86
N LYS A 249 1.84 13.98 8.82
CA LYS A 249 2.63 15.18 8.51
C LYS A 249 4.10 14.89 8.24
N TYR A 250 4.67 13.91 8.93
CA TYR A 250 6.13 13.72 8.98
C TYR A 250 6.60 12.36 8.47
N GLU A 251 5.72 11.35 8.44
CA GLU A 251 6.08 9.95 8.21
C GLU A 251 5.46 9.37 6.94
N ILE A 252 4.50 10.10 6.35
CA ILE A 252 3.82 9.81 5.08
C ILE A 252 4.25 10.87 4.07
#